data_AF-A0A941WJN7-F1
#
_entry.id   AF-A0A941WJN7-F1
#
_cell.length_a   1.000
_cell.length_b   1.000
_cell.length_c   1.000
_cell.angle_alpha   90.00
_cell.angle_beta   90.00
_cell.angle_gamma   90.00
#
_symmetry.space_group_name_H-M   'P 1'
#
loop_
_entity.id
_entity.type
_entity.pdbx_description
1 polymer ?
#
loop_
_entity_poly.entity_id
_entity_poly.type
_entity_poly.pdbx_seq_one_letter_code
_entity_poly.pdbx_strand_id
1 'polypeptide(L)'
;WSRGQAWGIYGLTLCYRETGDRKYLDQALKSIHFMFTHKNTPDDFIFYWDMDAPNIPNDYRDASAAACIASALYEITTMGVSEPQTYKAYADRIIESLASPAYRAELGKNGNFLLMHCVGSIPHNGEIDVPLNYADYYFLEALKRKRDIEKMYNS
;
A
#
# COMPACT_ATOMS: atom_id res chain seq x y z
N TRP A 1 -7.39 1.17 -11.78
CA TRP A 1 -7.78 1.46 -10.37
C TRP A 1 -6.79 0.83 -9.39
N SER A 2 -6.03 1.65 -8.69
CA SER A 2 -4.90 1.21 -7.85
C SER A 2 -5.32 0.46 -6.60
N ARG A 3 -6.42 0.86 -5.94
CA ARG A 3 -6.91 0.10 -4.77
C ARG A 3 -7.44 -1.29 -5.13
N GLY A 4 -7.95 -1.48 -6.35
CA GLY A 4 -8.29 -2.81 -6.86
C GLY A 4 -7.06 -3.72 -6.96
N GLN A 5 -5.93 -3.17 -7.41
CA GLN A 5 -4.65 -3.89 -7.42
C GLN A 5 -4.15 -4.16 -6.00
N ALA A 6 -4.28 -3.19 -5.09
CA ALA A 6 -3.94 -3.36 -3.67
C ALA A 6 -4.73 -4.51 -3.02
N TRP A 7 -6.05 -4.58 -3.23
CA TRP A 7 -6.88 -5.71 -2.78
C TRP A 7 -6.47 -7.04 -3.39
N GLY A 8 -6.11 -7.06 -4.67
CA GLY A 8 -5.57 -8.25 -5.31
C GLY A 8 -4.29 -8.72 -4.62
N ILE A 9 -3.31 -7.83 -4.44
CA ILE A 9 -2.04 -8.14 -3.78
C ILE A 9 -2.27 -8.64 -2.36
N TYR A 10 -2.99 -7.88 -1.53
CA TYR A 10 -3.24 -8.24 -0.13
C TYR A 10 -4.05 -9.53 -0.01
N GLY A 11 -5.13 -9.68 -0.79
CA GLY A 11 -5.99 -10.86 -0.77
C GLY A 11 -5.26 -12.13 -1.19
N LEU A 12 -4.41 -12.05 -2.21
CA LEU A 12 -3.60 -13.18 -2.65
C LEU A 12 -2.52 -13.56 -1.63
N THR A 13 -1.87 -12.57 -1.00
CA THR A 13 -0.96 -12.79 0.13
C THR A 13 -1.66 -13.52 1.27
N LEU A 14 -2.87 -13.07 1.63
CA LEU A 14 -3.71 -13.71 2.64
C LEU A 14 -4.07 -15.16 2.25
N CYS A 15 -4.52 -15.39 1.02
CA CYS A 15 -4.82 -16.74 0.54
C CYS A 15 -3.62 -17.67 0.62
N TYR A 16 -2.41 -17.20 0.27
CA TYR A 16 -1.21 -18.01 0.43
C TYR A 16 -0.93 -18.36 1.89
N ARG A 17 -1.05 -17.39 2.81
CA ARG A 17 -0.87 -17.65 4.25
C ARG A 17 -1.80 -18.75 4.75
N GLU A 18 -3.07 -18.70 4.38
CA GLU A 18 -4.09 -19.63 4.90
C GLU A 18 -4.07 -21.01 4.21
N THR A 19 -3.61 -21.08 2.96
CA THR A 19 -3.71 -22.32 2.15
C THR A 19 -2.38 -23.00 1.87
N GLY A 20 -1.27 -22.26 1.91
CA GLY A 20 0.04 -22.70 1.44
C GLY A 20 0.15 -22.89 -0.08
N ASP A 21 -0.90 -22.62 -0.86
CA ASP A 21 -0.90 -22.81 -2.31
C ASP A 21 -0.13 -21.67 -3.00
N ARG A 22 1.08 -22.01 -3.48
CA ARG A 22 2.05 -21.06 -4.05
C ARG A 22 1.50 -20.22 -5.20
N LYS A 23 0.48 -20.71 -5.92
CA LYS A 23 -0.14 -19.96 -7.03
C LYS A 23 -0.64 -18.57 -6.61
N TYR A 24 -1.11 -18.44 -5.36
CA TYR A 24 -1.59 -17.17 -4.85
C TYR A 24 -0.45 -16.18 -4.64
N LEU A 25 0.63 -16.61 -3.98
CA LEU A 25 1.82 -15.79 -3.80
C LEU A 25 2.42 -15.40 -5.16
N ASP A 26 2.57 -16.33 -6.09
CA ASP A 26 3.12 -16.05 -7.41
C ASP A 26 2.28 -15.00 -8.17
N GLN A 27 0.95 -15.02 -8.03
CA GLN A 27 0.10 -14.00 -8.61
C GLN A 27 0.22 -12.65 -7.88
N ALA A 28 0.35 -12.63 -6.55
CA ALA A 28 0.60 -11.41 -5.80
C ALA A 28 1.91 -10.74 -6.25
N LEU A 29 2.98 -11.53 -6.42
CA LEU A 29 4.29 -11.06 -6.88
C LEU A 29 4.23 -10.47 -8.30
N LYS A 30 3.46 -11.09 -9.21
CA LYS A 30 3.22 -10.53 -10.55
C LYS A 30 2.49 -9.20 -10.51
N SER A 31 1.47 -9.06 -9.65
CA SER A 31 0.73 -7.81 -9.48
C SER A 31 1.60 -6.71 -8.89
N ILE A 32 2.47 -7.04 -7.92
CA ILE A 32 3.48 -6.12 -7.38
C ILE A 32 4.42 -5.67 -8.51
N HIS A 33 5.00 -6.62 -9.26
CA HIS A 33 5.90 -6.29 -10.36
C HIS A 33 5.23 -5.35 -11.38
N PHE A 34 3.98 -5.63 -11.76
CA PHE A 34 3.20 -4.75 -12.64
C PHE A 34 3.06 -3.33 -12.07
N MET A 35 2.66 -3.18 -10.80
CA MET A 35 2.50 -1.85 -10.20
C MET A 35 3.81 -1.08 -10.04
N PHE A 36 4.90 -1.74 -9.66
CA PHE A 36 6.18 -1.10 -9.35
C PHE A 36 7.07 -0.85 -10.57
N THR A 37 6.71 -1.40 -11.73
CA THR A 37 7.37 -1.14 -13.03
C THR A 37 6.48 -0.38 -14.01
N HIS A 38 5.30 0.05 -13.56
CA HIS A 38 4.38 0.81 -14.39
C HIS A 38 5.02 2.15 -14.81
N LYS A 39 4.76 2.60 -16.05
CA LYS A 39 5.31 3.87 -16.57
C LYS A 39 4.94 5.10 -15.73
N ASN A 40 3.84 5.01 -14.99
CA ASN A 40 3.31 6.06 -14.11
C ASN A 40 3.53 5.74 -12.62
N THR A 41 4.42 4.80 -12.29
CA THR A 41 4.82 4.53 -10.90
C THR A 41 5.51 5.77 -10.34
N PRO A 42 5.04 6.33 -9.22
CA PRO A 42 5.64 7.51 -8.63
C PRO A 42 6.82 7.18 -7.72
N ASP A 43 7.78 8.11 -7.58
CA ASP A 43 9.01 7.93 -6.79
C ASP A 43 8.79 7.75 -5.27
N ASP A 44 7.64 8.22 -4.75
CA ASP A 44 7.24 8.07 -3.35
C ASP A 44 6.41 6.80 -3.09
N PHE A 45 6.10 6.04 -4.15
CA PHE A 45 5.23 4.86 -4.19
C PHE A 45 3.80 5.07 -3.65
N ILE A 46 3.31 6.30 -3.59
CA ILE A 46 1.90 6.56 -3.31
C ILE A 46 1.15 6.61 -4.64
N PHE A 47 0.69 5.47 -5.15
CA PHE A 47 0.11 5.39 -6.50
C PHE A 47 -1.05 6.39 -6.74
N TYR A 48 -1.18 6.86 -7.98
CA TYR A 48 -2.38 7.55 -8.45
C TYR A 48 -3.63 6.68 -8.23
N TRP A 49 -4.82 7.27 -8.06
CA TRP A 49 -6.05 6.50 -7.83
C TRP A 49 -6.32 5.47 -8.94
N ASP A 50 -5.95 5.82 -10.18
CA ASP A 50 -5.79 4.93 -11.31
C ASP A 50 -4.41 5.18 -11.95
N MET A 51 -3.63 4.11 -12.19
CA MET A 51 -2.29 4.24 -12.74
C MET A 51 -2.28 4.66 -14.22
N ASP A 52 -3.41 4.55 -14.91
CA ASP A 52 -3.60 5.01 -16.29
C ASP A 52 -4.54 6.21 -16.39
N ALA A 53 -4.74 6.95 -15.28
CA ALA A 53 -5.60 8.13 -15.30
C ALA A 53 -5.08 9.18 -16.31
N PRO A 54 -5.98 9.85 -17.06
CA PRO A 54 -5.58 10.67 -18.20
C PRO A 54 -4.86 11.97 -17.81
N ASN A 55 -5.01 12.45 -16.56
CA ASN A 55 -4.44 13.72 -16.11
C ASN A 55 -3.10 13.56 -15.38
N ILE A 56 -2.49 12.38 -15.39
CA ILE A 56 -1.17 12.15 -14.80
C ILE A 56 -0.13 13.08 -15.48
N PRO A 57 0.69 13.83 -14.73
CA PRO A 57 0.98 13.68 -13.30
C PRO A 57 0.10 14.49 -12.33
N ASN A 58 -0.87 15.25 -12.81
CA ASN A 58 -1.75 16.13 -12.02
C ASN A 58 -3.03 15.45 -11.50
N ASP A 59 -3.08 14.12 -11.51
CA ASP A 59 -4.22 13.34 -11.04
C ASP A 59 -4.11 13.02 -9.53
N TYR A 60 -5.23 12.61 -8.93
CA TYR A 60 -5.28 12.32 -7.50
C TYR A 60 -4.48 11.07 -7.13
N ARG A 61 -3.93 11.10 -5.92
CA ARG A 61 -3.24 9.99 -5.26
C ARG A 61 -4.24 9.17 -4.46
N ASP A 62 -3.89 7.92 -4.16
CA ASP A 62 -4.68 7.10 -3.24
C ASP A 62 -3.81 6.50 -2.15
N ALA A 63 -3.67 7.23 -1.04
CA ALA A 63 -2.92 6.79 0.13
C ALA A 63 -3.46 5.47 0.73
N SER A 64 -4.76 5.19 0.55
CA SER A 64 -5.37 3.94 1.03
C SER A 64 -4.85 2.71 0.28
N ALA A 65 -4.62 2.82 -1.04
CA ALA A 65 -4.03 1.74 -1.82
C ALA A 65 -2.58 1.48 -1.39
N ALA A 66 -1.80 2.55 -1.18
CA ALA A 66 -0.42 2.45 -0.73
C ALA A 66 -0.31 1.80 0.67
N ALA A 67 -1.15 2.22 1.62
CA ALA A 67 -1.18 1.64 2.97
C ALA A 67 -1.47 0.13 2.95
N CYS A 68 -2.44 -0.30 2.14
CA CYS A 68 -2.75 -1.72 1.95
C CYS A 68 -1.57 -2.50 1.35
N ILE A 69 -0.97 -1.97 0.28
CA ILE A 69 0.18 -2.60 -0.39
C ILE A 69 1.36 -2.73 0.58
N ALA A 70 1.67 -1.70 1.36
CA ALA A 70 2.74 -1.76 2.36
C ALA A 70 2.51 -2.87 3.39
N SER A 71 1.27 -3.02 3.87
CA SER A 71 0.92 -4.10 4.80
C SER A 71 1.17 -5.48 4.17
N ALA A 72 0.74 -5.69 2.93
CA ALA A 72 0.95 -6.95 2.21
C ALA A 72 2.43 -7.23 1.92
N LEU A 73 3.19 -6.21 1.52
CA LEU A 73 4.61 -6.33 1.21
C LEU A 73 5.42 -6.79 2.42
N TYR A 74 5.16 -6.22 3.61
CA TYR A 74 5.80 -6.69 4.85
C TYR A 74 5.49 -8.16 5.13
N GLU A 75 4.26 -8.62 4.90
CA GLU A 75 3.92 -10.02 5.13
C GLU A 75 4.63 -10.96 4.14
N ILE A 76 4.68 -10.57 2.87
CA ILE A 76 5.38 -11.31 1.81
C ILE A 76 6.86 -11.56 2.15
N THR A 77 7.53 -10.64 2.89
CA THR A 77 8.94 -10.85 3.27
C THR A 77 9.15 -12.08 4.14
N THR A 78 8.09 -12.56 4.80
CA THR A 78 8.11 -13.74 5.69
C THR A 78 7.77 -15.06 4.97
N MET A 79 7.49 -15.01 3.66
CA MET A 79 6.89 -16.12 2.90
C MET A 79 7.87 -16.93 2.04
N GLY A 80 9.19 -16.81 2.29
CA GLY A 80 10.21 -17.55 1.53
C GLY A 80 10.27 -17.12 0.05
N VAL A 81 10.20 -15.83 -0.21
CA VAL A 81 10.48 -15.23 -1.52
C VAL A 81 11.98 -15.08 -1.75
N SER A 82 12.43 -15.03 -3.00
CA SER A 82 13.86 -14.95 -3.35
C SER A 82 14.53 -13.64 -2.91
N GLU A 83 13.79 -12.52 -2.96
CA GLU A 83 14.33 -11.18 -2.68
C GLU A 83 13.48 -10.44 -1.62
N PRO A 84 13.41 -10.94 -0.37
CA PRO A 84 12.56 -10.37 0.66
C PRO A 84 12.93 -8.92 0.99
N GLN A 85 14.21 -8.55 0.82
CA GLN A 85 14.70 -7.19 1.08
C GLN A 85 14.16 -6.17 0.07
N THR A 86 13.90 -6.57 -1.19
CA THR A 86 13.31 -5.70 -2.20
C THR A 86 11.88 -5.31 -1.79
N TYR A 87 11.06 -6.28 -1.39
CA TYR A 87 9.70 -6.02 -0.92
C TYR A 87 9.68 -5.22 0.38
N LYS A 88 10.63 -5.47 1.30
CA LYS A 88 10.81 -4.66 2.50
C LYS A 88 11.13 -3.21 2.15
N ALA A 89 12.06 -2.97 1.23
CA ALA A 89 12.44 -1.62 0.81
C ALA A 89 11.27 -0.87 0.18
N TYR A 90 10.44 -1.53 -0.63
CA TYR A 90 9.19 -0.96 -1.13
C TYR A 90 8.22 -0.60 -0.01
N ALA A 91 8.01 -1.50 0.95
CA ALA A 91 7.12 -1.24 2.08
C ALA A 91 7.63 -0.08 2.95
N ASP A 92 8.93 -0.04 3.24
CA ASP A 92 9.57 1.02 4.01
C ASP A 92 9.42 2.37 3.33
N ARG A 93 9.66 2.43 2.01
CA ARG A 93 9.50 3.66 1.24
C ARG A 93 8.06 4.17 1.27
N ILE A 94 7.07 3.28 1.14
CA ILE A 94 5.66 3.66 1.27
C ILE A 94 5.36 4.20 2.66
N ILE A 95 5.83 3.52 3.72
CA ILE A 95 5.58 3.95 5.10
C ILE A 95 6.26 5.29 5.42
N GLU A 96 7.46 5.53 4.92
CA GLU A 96 8.14 6.83 5.04
C GLU A 96 7.33 7.94 4.39
N SER A 97 6.85 7.72 3.16
CA SER A 97 6.00 8.67 2.45
C SER A 97 4.70 8.93 3.22
N LEU A 98 3.98 7.87 3.61
CA LEU A 98 2.72 7.97 4.35
C LEU A 98 2.88 8.62 5.72
N ALA A 99 4.02 8.45 6.39
CA ALA A 99 4.31 9.05 7.69
C ALA A 99 4.75 10.52 7.61
N SER A 100 5.09 11.01 6.41
CA SER A 100 5.51 12.40 6.19
C SER A 100 4.35 13.39 6.30
N PRO A 101 4.61 14.69 6.53
CA PRO A 101 3.56 15.73 6.54
C PRO A 101 2.78 15.84 5.22
N ALA A 102 3.28 15.28 4.12
CA ALA A 102 2.58 15.27 2.84
C ALA A 102 1.35 14.35 2.84
N TYR A 103 1.27 13.36 3.75
CA TYR A 103 0.18 12.38 3.80
C TYR A 103 -0.37 12.14 5.20
N ARG A 104 0.44 12.35 6.25
CA ARG A 104 0.01 12.20 7.65
C ARG A 104 -0.49 13.52 8.20
N ALA A 105 -1.68 13.48 8.77
CA ALA A 105 -2.26 14.63 9.45
C ALA A 105 -1.50 14.98 10.74
N GLU A 106 -1.42 16.27 11.03
CA GLU A 106 -1.02 16.76 12.35
C GLU A 106 -2.02 16.29 13.43
N LEU A 107 -1.53 16.13 14.67
CA LEU A 107 -2.35 15.69 15.78
C LEU A 107 -3.54 16.65 16.03
N GLY A 108 -4.74 16.08 16.14
CA GLY A 108 -5.98 16.84 16.35
C GLY A 108 -6.53 17.54 15.09
N LYS A 109 -5.93 17.30 13.91
CA LYS A 109 -6.45 17.75 12.60
C LYS A 109 -7.16 16.61 11.88
N ASN A 110 -7.63 16.88 10.66
CA ASN A 110 -8.20 15.89 9.73
C ASN A 110 -9.30 15.01 10.35
N GLY A 111 -10.17 15.57 11.21
CA GLY A 111 -11.22 14.80 11.89
C GLY A 111 -10.70 13.66 12.79
N ASN A 112 -9.44 13.73 13.22
CA ASN A 112 -8.70 12.67 13.92
C ASN A 112 -8.36 11.43 13.09
N PHE A 113 -8.51 11.49 11.76
CA PHE A 113 -7.93 10.49 10.85
C PHE A 113 -6.43 10.69 10.72
N LEU A 114 -5.69 9.58 10.56
CA LEU A 114 -4.23 9.59 10.46
C LEU A 114 -3.76 10.03 9.09
N LEU A 115 -4.35 9.49 8.02
CA LEU A 115 -3.93 9.74 6.64
C LEU A 115 -4.89 10.68 5.89
N MET A 116 -4.30 11.46 4.99
CA MET A 116 -4.95 12.34 4.02
C MET A 116 -4.86 11.72 2.62
N HIS A 117 -5.44 12.37 1.61
CA HIS A 117 -5.24 12.06 0.19
C HIS A 117 -5.61 10.62 -0.23
N CYS A 118 -6.79 10.17 0.18
CA CYS A 118 -7.38 8.92 -0.32
C CYS A 118 -8.48 9.22 -1.34
N VAL A 119 -8.78 8.25 -2.21
CA VAL A 119 -9.83 8.37 -3.24
C VAL A 119 -10.75 7.16 -3.21
N GLY A 120 -11.98 7.32 -2.74
CA GLY A 120 -13.01 6.27 -2.73
C GLY A 120 -13.51 5.96 -4.14
N SER A 121 -14.25 6.86 -4.79
CA SER A 121 -14.79 6.57 -6.11
C SER A 121 -15.01 7.81 -6.98
N ILE A 122 -14.02 8.11 -7.84
CA ILE A 122 -14.16 9.20 -8.83
C ILE A 122 -15.35 8.97 -9.78
N PRO A 123 -15.60 7.76 -10.34
CA PRO A 123 -16.73 7.56 -11.26
C PRO A 123 -18.11 7.84 -10.64
N HIS A 124 -18.21 7.78 -9.30
CA HIS A 124 -19.43 8.04 -8.55
C HIS A 124 -19.41 9.40 -7.82
N ASN A 125 -18.42 10.25 -8.10
CA ASN A 125 -18.22 11.56 -7.48
C ASN A 125 -18.22 11.51 -5.94
N GLY A 126 -17.66 10.44 -5.36
CA GLY A 126 -17.65 10.17 -3.93
C GLY A 126 -16.23 10.04 -3.39
N GLU A 127 -16.00 10.63 -2.21
CA GLU A 127 -14.77 10.46 -1.42
C GLU A 127 -13.49 10.77 -2.21
N ILE A 128 -13.40 11.95 -2.83
CA ILE A 128 -12.22 12.36 -3.62
C ILE A 128 -11.34 13.27 -2.76
N ASP A 129 -10.08 12.87 -2.57
CA ASP A 129 -9.08 13.61 -1.79
C ASP A 129 -9.52 13.87 -0.33
N VAL A 130 -9.93 12.80 0.34
CA VAL A 130 -10.43 12.81 1.73
C VAL A 130 -9.74 11.74 2.58
N PRO A 131 -9.80 11.81 3.91
CA PRO A 131 -9.42 10.67 4.75
C PRO A 131 -10.40 9.50 4.59
N LEU A 132 -9.89 8.28 4.73
CA LEU A 132 -10.67 7.05 4.71
C LEU A 132 -10.23 6.12 5.85
N ASN A 133 -11.19 5.61 6.63
CA ASN A 133 -10.90 4.79 7.82
C ASN A 133 -10.07 3.53 7.53
N TYR A 134 -10.29 2.89 6.38
CA TYR A 134 -9.51 1.73 5.97
C TYR A 134 -8.07 2.08 5.63
N ALA A 135 -7.78 3.31 5.18
CA ALA A 135 -6.40 3.77 4.99
C ALA A 135 -5.64 3.76 6.33
N ASP A 136 -6.24 4.32 7.37
CA ASP A 136 -5.69 4.34 8.73
C ASP A 136 -5.49 2.93 9.29
N TYR A 137 -6.46 2.04 9.05
CA TYR A 137 -6.36 0.63 9.46
C TYR A 137 -5.14 -0.05 8.85
N TYR A 138 -5.00 -0.02 7.52
CA TYR A 138 -3.87 -0.67 6.85
C TYR A 138 -2.54 0.00 7.15
N PHE A 139 -2.53 1.32 7.39
CA PHE A 139 -1.32 2.03 7.81
C PHE A 139 -0.83 1.55 9.18
N LEU A 140 -1.73 1.44 10.16
CA LEU A 140 -1.39 0.92 11.47
C LEU A 140 -1.01 -0.57 11.42
N GLU A 141 -1.67 -1.37 10.57
CA GLU A 141 -1.32 -2.77 10.35
C GLU A 141 0.09 -2.89 9.78
N ALA A 142 0.44 -2.11 8.77
CA ALA A 142 1.76 -2.10 8.16
C ALA A 142 2.84 -1.66 9.15
N LEU A 143 2.60 -0.63 9.97
CA LEU A 143 3.51 -0.21 11.04
C LEU A 143 3.72 -1.32 12.09
N LYS A 144 2.66 -2.03 12.47
CA LYS A 144 2.77 -3.18 13.37
C LYS A 144 3.63 -4.28 12.74
N ARG A 145 3.37 -4.65 11.48
CA ARG A 145 4.13 -5.68 10.75
C ARG A 145 5.61 -5.29 10.62
N LYS A 146 5.90 -4.04 10.25
CA LYS A 146 7.26 -3.48 10.22
C LYS A 146 7.99 -3.71 11.55
N ARG A 147 7.39 -3.25 12.64
CA ARG A 147 7.97 -3.37 14.00
C ARG A 147 8.24 -4.82 14.37
N ASP A 148 7.32 -5.73 14.05
CA ASP A 148 7.45 -7.13 14.42
C ASP A 148 8.58 -7.81 13.59
N ILE A 149 8.70 -7.50 12.30
CA ILE A 149 9.79 -7.95 11.43
C ILE A 149 11.15 -7.41 11.90
N GLU A 150 11.23 -6.12 12.23
CA GLU A 150 12.47 -5.51 12.74
C GLU A 150 12.91 -6.13 14.07
N LYS A 151 11.97 -6.54 14.93
CA LYS A 151 12.31 -7.29 16.15
C LYS A 151 12.89 -8.67 15.84
N MET A 152 12.34 -9.39 14.86
CA MET A 152 12.86 -10.70 14.45
C MET A 152 14.30 -10.64 13.90
N TYR A 153 14.70 -9.53 13.26
CA TYR A 153 16.07 -9.36 12.79
C TYR A 153 17.07 -8.96 13.87
N ASN A 154 16.60 -8.39 14.98
CA ASN A 154 17.42 -7.92 16.09
C ASN A 154 17.52 -8.93 17.25
N SER A 155 16.83 -10.07 17.16
CA SER A 155 16.82 -11.17 18.15
C SER A 155 17.66 -12.35 17.68
#